data_AF-A0A212CWR3-F1
#
_entry.id   AF-A0A212CWR3-F1
#
_cell.length_a   1.000
_cell.length_b   1.000
_cell.length_c   1.000
_cell.angle_alpha   90.00
_cell.angle_beta   90.00
_cell.angle_gamma   90.00
#
_symmetry.space_group_name_H-M   'P 1'
#
loop_
_entity.id
_entity.type
_entity.pdbx_description
1 polymer ?
#
loop_
_entity_poly.entity_id
_entity_poly.type
_entity_poly.pdbx_seq_one_letter_code
_entity_poly.pdbx_strand_id
1 'polypeptide(L)' 'TKLKPKRVKALYNCVADNPDELTFSEGDVIIVDGEEDQEWWIGHIDGDPSRKGAFPVSFVHFIAD' A
#
# COMPACT_ATOMS: atom_id res chain seq x y z
N THR A 1 10.39 -8.52 -20.37
CA THR A 1 10.95 -8.49 -19.00
C THR A 1 9.88 -7.93 -18.08
N LYS A 2 9.19 -8.77 -17.30
CA LYS A 2 8.14 -8.30 -16.39
C LYS A 2 8.83 -7.59 -15.23
N LEU A 3 8.59 -6.28 -15.07
CA LEU A 3 9.05 -5.52 -13.91
C LEU A 3 8.46 -6.18 -12.65
N LYS A 4 9.28 -6.39 -11.62
CA LYS A 4 8.77 -6.89 -10.33
C LYS A 4 7.83 -5.82 -9.75
N PRO A 5 6.69 -6.21 -9.14
CA PRO A 5 5.81 -5.25 -8.51
C PRO A 5 6.55 -4.54 -7.38
N LYS A 6 6.30 -3.24 -7.23
CA LYS A 6 6.84 -2.43 -6.13
C LYS A 6 6.10 -2.85 -4.85
N ARG A 7 6.86 -3.24 -3.82
CA ARG A 7 6.31 -3.71 -2.54
C ARG A 7 6.75 -2.79 -1.41
N VAL A 8 5.84 -2.54 -0.48
CA VAL A 8 6.10 -1.75 0.72
C VAL A 8 5.56 -2.48 1.94
N LYS A 9 6.12 -2.18 3.11
CA LYS A 9 5.65 -2.68 4.38
C LYS A 9 5.10 -1.52 5.21
N ALA A 10 3.91 -1.70 5.77
CA ALA A 10 3.32 -0.75 6.69
C ALA A 10 4.18 -0.61 7.95
N LEU A 11 4.54 0.64 8.27
CA LEU A 11 5.25 1.02 9.50
C LEU A 11 4.28 1.31 10.65
N TYR A 12 3.02 1.63 10.34
CA TYR A 12 1.98 1.97 11.30
C TYR A 12 0.63 1.40 10.86
N ASN A 13 -0.33 1.34 11.79
CA ASN A 13 -1.72 1.04 11.46
C ASN A 13 -2.35 2.22 10.71
N CYS A 14 -3.18 1.94 9.73
CA CYS A 14 -4.02 2.92 9.03
C CYS A 14 -5.46 2.40 8.99
N VAL A 15 -6.39 3.21 9.49
CA VAL A 15 -7.82 2.98 9.39
C VAL A 15 -8.33 3.98 8.36
N ALA A 16 -8.91 3.46 7.27
CA ALA A 16 -9.45 4.29 6.20
C ALA A 16 -10.63 5.11 6.71
N ASP A 17 -10.63 6.41 6.41
CA ASP A 17 -11.75 7.30 6.66
C ASP A 17 -12.72 7.30 5.45
N ASN A 18 -12.19 7.07 4.24
CA ASN A 18 -12.95 7.04 2.99
C ASN A 18 -12.96 5.63 2.35
N PRO A 19 -14.01 5.27 1.59
CA PRO A 19 -14.15 3.93 1.00
C PRO A 19 -13.12 3.58 -0.08
N ASP A 20 -12.46 4.60 -0.64
CA ASP A 20 -11.37 4.49 -1.61
C ASP A 20 -9.99 4.40 -0.96
N GLU A 21 -9.89 4.59 0.35
CA GLU A 21 -8.66 4.43 1.12
C GLU A 21 -8.46 2.99 1.62
N LEU A 22 -7.20 2.61 1.79
CA LEU A 22 -6.80 1.28 2.24
C LEU A 22 -6.67 1.24 3.76
N THR A 23 -7.42 0.34 4.40
CA THR A 23 -7.20 -0.03 5.81
C THR A 23 -6.16 -1.16 5.90
N PHE A 24 -5.11 -0.96 6.70
CA PHE A 24 -4.02 -1.91 6.91
C PHE A 24 -3.42 -1.81 8.33
N SER A 25 -2.74 -2.87 8.75
CA SER A 25 -2.04 -2.93 10.05
C SER A 25 -0.54 -2.80 9.88
N GLU A 26 0.15 -2.34 10.92
CA GLU A 26 1.61 -2.37 11.00
C GLU A 26 2.11 -3.77 10.66
N GLY A 27 3.08 -3.83 9.75
CA GLY A 27 3.67 -5.08 9.29
C GLY A 27 3.01 -5.68 8.05
N ASP A 28 1.82 -5.25 7.64
CA ASP A 28 1.21 -5.65 6.39
C ASP A 28 2.12 -5.31 5.20
N VAL A 29 2.17 -6.21 4.22
CA VAL A 29 2.84 -5.96 2.95
C VAL A 29 1.81 -5.48 1.95
N ILE A 30 2.09 -4.34 1.31
CA ILE A 30 1.23 -3.72 0.32
C ILE A 30 1.95 -3.76 -1.03
N ILE A 31 1.22 -4.19 -2.04
CA ILE A 31 1.64 -4.14 -3.44
C ILE A 31 1.20 -2.81 -4.02
N VAL A 32 2.14 -2.02 -4.54
CA VAL A 32 1.85 -0.71 -5.12
C VAL A 32 1.39 -0.90 -6.56
N ASP A 33 0.14 -0.55 -6.84
CA ASP A 33 -0.50 -0.61 -8.16
C ASP A 33 -0.33 0.69 -8.93
N GLY A 34 -0.19 1.83 -8.23
CA GLY A 34 -0.04 3.14 -8.84
C GLY A 34 0.26 4.24 -7.83
N GLU A 35 0.46 5.45 -8.34
CA GLU A 35 0.73 6.65 -7.56
C GLU A 35 -0.39 7.64 -7.91
N GLU A 36 -1.19 8.09 -6.93
CA GLU A 36 -2.17 9.17 -7.16
C GLU A 36 -1.45 10.51 -7.18
N ASP A 37 -0.57 10.71 -6.20
CA ASP A 37 0.28 11.89 -6.06
C ASP A 37 1.56 11.57 -5.25
N GLN A 38 2.22 12.61 -4.73
CA GLN A 38 3.49 12.47 -4.00
C GLN A 38 3.31 11.93 -2.58
N GLU A 39 2.13 12.11 -1.99
CA GLU A 39 1.80 11.75 -0.62
C GLU A 39 0.93 10.49 -0.56
N TRP A 40 0.19 10.17 -1.62
CA TRP A 40 -0.74 9.06 -1.70
C TRP A 40 -0.47 8.11 -2.88
N TRP A 41 -0.39 6.81 -2.56
CA TRP A 41 -0.28 5.73 -3.55
C TRP A 41 -1.49 4.81 -3.51
N ILE A 42 -1.75 4.13 -4.62
CA ILE A 42 -2.77 3.09 -4.73
C ILE A 42 -2.10 1.73 -4.61
N GLY A 43 -2.69 0.85 -3.81
CA GLY A 43 -2.21 -0.51 -3.70
C GLY A 43 -3.20 -1.45 -3.05
N HIS A 44 -2.78 -2.70 -2.89
CA HIS A 44 -3.56 -3.75 -2.25
C HIS A 44 -2.71 -4.61 -1.30
N ILE A 45 -3.36 -5.28 -0.37
CA ILE A 45 -2.69 -6.18 0.57
C ILE A 45 -2.15 -7.40 -0.18
N ASP A 46 -0.89 -7.74 0.09
CA ASP A 46 -0.24 -8.91 -0.49
C ASP A 46 -1.00 -10.18 -0.11
N GLY A 47 -1.46 -10.92 -1.12
CA GLY A 47 -2.32 -12.09 -0.94
C GLY A 47 -3.83 -11.81 -0.87
N ASP A 48 -4.26 -10.55 -0.79
CA ASP A 48 -5.68 -10.15 -0.81
C ASP A 48 -5.91 -8.91 -1.71
N PRO A 49 -6.00 -9.09 -3.04
CA PRO A 49 -6.20 -8.00 -3.99
C PRO A 49 -7.59 -7.34 -3.90
N SER A 50 -8.52 -7.90 -3.11
CA SER A 50 -9.82 -7.27 -2.87
C SER A 50 -9.72 -6.11 -1.88
N ARG A 51 -8.75 -6.17 -0.96
CA ARG A 51 -8.40 -5.09 -0.04
C ARG A 51 -7.44 -4.13 -0.73
N LYS A 52 -8.01 -3.22 -1.50
CA LYS A 52 -7.29 -2.21 -2.27
C LYS A 52 -7.77 -0.79 -1.93
N GLY A 53 -6.90 0.19 -2.07
CA GLY A 53 -7.23 1.60 -1.89
C GLY A 53 -6.01 2.51 -1.89
N ALA A 54 -6.25 3.80 -1.70
CA ALA A 54 -5.24 4.82 -1.50
C ALA A 54 -4.65 4.72 -0.09
N PHE A 55 -3.34 4.92 0.05
CA PHE A 55 -2.67 4.97 1.34
C PHE A 55 -1.55 6.01 1.36
N PRO A 56 -1.26 6.58 2.55
CA PRO A 56 -0.22 7.57 2.69
C PRO A 56 1.17 6.93 2.59
N VAL A 57 2.02 7.50 1.73
CA VAL A 57 3.41 7.04 1.50
C VAL A 57 4.24 7.14 2.78
N SER A 58 3.93 8.09 3.66
CA SER A 58 4.61 8.29 4.95
C SER A 58 4.37 7.16 5.96
N PHE A 59 3.38 6.29 5.73
CA PHE A 59 3.05 5.18 6.62
C PHE A 59 3.73 3.87 6.23
N VAL A 60 4.49 3.87 5.14
CA VAL A 60 5.09 2.67 4.59
C VAL A 60 6.59 2.84 4.35
N HIS A 61 7.29 1.72 4.25
CA HIS A 61 8.68 1.67 3.82
C HIS A 61 8.85 0.67 2.69
N PHE A 62 9.71 0.98 1.73
CA PHE A 62 10.07 0.04 0.67
C PHE A 62 10.71 -1.22 1.26
N ILE A 63 10.25 -2.38 0.82
CA ILE A 63 10.98 -3.62 1.11
C ILE A 63 11.87 -3.93 -0.11
N ALA A 64 13.17 -4.06 0.16
CA ALA A 64 14.08 -4.66 -0.81
C ALA A 64 13.79 -6.16 -0.86
N ASP A 65 13.70 -6.70 -2.08
CA ASP A 65 13.76 -8.15 -2.33
C ASP A 65 15.20 -8.66 -2.12
#